data_AF-A0A5E4IGJ5-F1
#
_entry.id   AF-A0A5E4IGJ5-F1
#
_cell.length_a   1.000
_cell.length_b   1.000
_cell.length_c   1.000
_cell.angle_alpha   90.00
_cell.angle_beta   90.00
_cell.angle_gamma   90.00
#
_symmetry.space_group_name_H-M   'P 1'
#
loop_
_entity.id
_entity.type
_entity.pdbx_description
1 polymer ?
#
loop_
_entity_poly.entity_id
_entity_poly.type
_entity_poly.pdbx_seq_one_letter_code
_entity_poly.pdbx_strand_id
1 'polypeptide(L)'
;MYADRLYLHSDESVFGHVFIAFISLYAYCKIKALLKKAKLNKKVTPIDLLFEFSKIYHIDFAENGAIMEVPKKVRDLDTQLGLNLLHT
;
A
#
# COMPACT_ATOMS: atom_id res chain seq x y z
N MET A 1 35.79 -27.46 4.49
CA MET A 1 35.25 -26.55 3.45
C MET A 1 33.90 -27.09 2.95
N TYR A 2 32.87 -27.11 3.79
CA TYR A 2 31.48 -27.41 3.37
C TYR A 2 30.44 -26.72 4.28
N ALA A 3 30.88 -25.77 5.10
CA ALA A 3 30.00 -24.97 5.95
C ALA A 3 29.54 -23.70 5.23
N ASP A 4 30.37 -23.12 4.36
CA ASP A 4 30.08 -21.83 3.74
C ASP A 4 28.97 -21.85 2.69
N ARG A 5 28.62 -23.01 2.10
CA ARG A 5 27.54 -23.07 1.09
C ARG A 5 26.14 -23.21 1.67
N LEU A 6 25.98 -23.62 2.93
CA LEU A 6 24.65 -23.79 3.53
C LEU A 6 24.09 -22.46 4.06
N TYR A 7 24.95 -21.54 4.52
CA TYR A 7 24.56 -20.19 4.96
C TYR A 7 24.01 -19.33 3.81
N LEU A 8 24.55 -19.49 2.59
CA LEU A 8 24.14 -18.69 1.42
C LEU A 8 22.72 -18.97 0.91
N HIS A 9 22.19 -20.19 1.09
CA HIS A 9 20.81 -20.52 0.67
C HIS A 9 19.75 -20.14 1.70
N SER A 10 20.09 -20.06 2.99
CA SER A 10 19.18 -19.58 4.03
C SER A 10 19.10 -18.05 4.07
N ASP A 11 20.21 -17.36 3.79
CA ASP A 11 20.30 -15.91 3.94
C ASP A 11 19.49 -15.15 2.90
N GLU A 12 19.45 -15.57 1.63
CA GLU A 12 18.68 -14.85 0.59
C GLU A 12 17.18 -14.78 0.93
N SER A 13 16.62 -15.87 1.47
CA SER A 13 15.23 -15.89 1.92
C SER A 13 14.99 -14.97 3.12
N VAL A 14 15.94 -14.94 4.07
CA VAL A 14 15.90 -14.05 5.24
C VAL A 14 16.03 -12.59 4.81
N PHE A 15 16.96 -12.27 3.91
CA PHE A 15 17.11 -10.96 3.31
C PHE A 15 15.85 -10.54 2.57
N GLY A 16 15.24 -11.44 1.79
CA GLY A 16 13.95 -11.21 1.13
C GLY A 16 12.86 -10.86 2.15
N HIS A 17 12.71 -11.66 3.21
CA HIS A 17 11.73 -11.40 4.27
C HIS A 17 11.96 -10.07 4.99
N VAL A 18 13.20 -9.76 5.36
CA VAL A 18 13.57 -8.50 6.02
C VAL A 18 13.34 -7.32 5.08
N PHE A 19 13.65 -7.47 3.80
CA PHE A 19 13.43 -6.44 2.79
C PHE A 19 11.95 -6.15 2.57
N ILE A 20 11.12 -7.18 2.45
CA ILE A 20 9.66 -7.02 2.36
C ILE A 20 9.12 -6.36 3.64
N ALA A 21 9.54 -6.81 4.82
CA ALA A 21 9.15 -6.21 6.08
C ALA A 21 9.55 -4.73 6.16
N PHE A 22 10.75 -4.38 5.68
CA PHE A 22 11.22 -3.01 5.60
C PHE A 22 10.35 -2.16 4.68
N ILE A 23 10.03 -2.64 3.46
CA ILE A 23 9.15 -1.93 2.53
C ILE A 23 7.76 -1.73 3.15
N SER A 24 7.18 -2.79 3.73
CA SER A 24 5.87 -2.72 4.39
C SER A 24 5.86 -1.69 5.52
N LEU A 25 6.90 -1.68 6.36
CA LEU A 25 7.03 -0.74 7.46
C LEU A 25 7.25 0.71 6.96
N TYR A 26 8.07 0.88 5.93
CA TYR A 26 8.31 2.18 5.31
C TYR A 26 7.03 2.76 4.70
N ALA A 27 6.29 1.94 3.94
CA ALA A 27 5.00 2.32 3.37
C ALA A 27 4.00 2.69 4.48
N TYR A 28 3.90 1.86 5.53
CA TYR A 28 3.05 2.14 6.68
C TYR A 28 3.39 3.49 7.34
N CYS A 29 4.69 3.76 7.56
CA CYS A 29 5.16 5.02 8.12
C CYS A 29 4.80 6.22 7.23
N LYS A 30 4.96 6.10 5.90
CA LYS A 30 4.61 7.16 4.96
C LYS A 30 3.11 7.44 4.95
N ILE A 31 2.27 6.40 4.93
CA ILE A 31 0.81 6.54 5.00
C ILE A 31 0.41 7.20 6.32
N LYS A 32 1.00 6.77 7.45
CA LYS A 32 0.75 7.38 8.76
C LYS A 32 1.15 8.86 8.79
N ALA A 33 2.26 9.22 8.14
CA ALA A 33 2.68 10.62 8.02
C ALA A 33 1.71 11.44 7.16
N LEU A 34 1.20 10.88 6.04
CA LEU A 34 0.17 11.51 5.21
C LEU A 34 -1.11 11.75 6.00
N LEU A 35 -1.61 10.73 6.70
CA LEU A 35 -2.79 10.85 7.57
C LEU A 35 -2.61 11.91 8.66
N LYS A 36 -1.39 12.02 9.23
CA LYS A 36 -1.08 13.05 10.23
C LYS A 36 -1.09 14.45 9.63
N LYS A 37 -0.53 14.63 8.42
CA LYS A 37 -0.55 15.92 7.70
C LYS A 37 -1.98 16.36 7.39
N ALA A 38 -2.84 15.43 6.99
CA ALA A 38 -4.26 15.69 6.73
C ALA A 38 -5.12 15.77 8.01
N LYS A 39 -4.54 15.61 9.21
CA LYS A 39 -5.26 15.55 10.51
C LYS A 39 -6.33 14.43 10.58
N LEU A 40 -6.18 13.37 9.78
CA LEU A 40 -7.09 12.23 9.70
C LEU A 40 -6.68 11.05 10.59
N ASN A 41 -5.48 11.10 11.19
CA ASN A 41 -4.92 10.03 12.02
C ASN A 41 -5.72 9.65 13.28
N LYS A 42 -6.72 10.44 13.67
CA LYS A 42 -7.65 10.12 14.77
C LYS A 42 -8.87 9.31 14.32
N LYS A 43 -9.17 9.31 13.01
CA LYS A 43 -10.39 8.70 12.44
C LYS A 43 -10.09 7.51 11.54
N VAL A 44 -8.91 7.51 10.91
CA VAL A 44 -8.53 6.51 9.89
C VAL A 44 -7.12 6.01 10.22
N THR A 45 -6.96 4.69 10.34
CA THR A 45 -5.64 4.07 10.46
C THR A 45 -5.03 3.81 9.08
N PRO A 46 -3.70 3.62 8.97
CA PRO A 46 -3.09 3.24 7.69
C PRO A 46 -3.70 1.96 7.07
N ILE A 47 -4.14 1.01 7.91
CA ILE A 47 -4.77 -0.23 7.46
C ILE A 47 -6.16 0.06 6.90
N ASP A 48 -6.96 0.89 7.58
CA ASP A 48 -8.29 1.30 7.09
C ASP A 48 -8.19 2.03 5.76
N LEU A 49 -7.18 2.89 5.61
CA LEU A 49 -6.92 3.59 4.35
C LEU A 49 -6.60 2.60 3.22
N LEU A 50 -5.66 1.67 3.46
CA LEU A 50 -5.33 0.63 2.48
C LEU A 50 -6.55 -0.22 2.14
N PHE A 51 -7.39 -0.55 3.12
CA PHE A 51 -8.61 -1.31 2.91
C PHE A 51 -9.63 -0.55 2.05
N GLU A 52 -9.90 0.72 2.34
CA GLU A 52 -10.81 1.54 1.53
C GLU A 52 -10.30 1.72 0.10
N PHE A 53 -8.99 1.95 -0.09
CA PHE A 53 -8.40 2.02 -1.43
C PHE A 53 -8.35 0.66 -2.14
N SER A 54 -8.23 -0.44 -1.39
CA SER A 54 -8.27 -1.80 -1.98
C SER A 54 -9.63 -2.13 -2.62
N LYS A 55 -10.70 -1.45 -2.20
CA LYS A 55 -12.03 -1.58 -2.82
C LYS A 55 -12.11 -0.96 -4.22
N ILE A 56 -11.14 -0.12 -4.61
CA ILE A 56 -11.09 0.47 -5.98
C ILE A 56 -10.30 -0.40 -6.96
N TYR A 57 -10.01 -1.67 -6.65
CA TYR A 57 -9.38 -2.58 -7.61
C TYR A 57 -10.39 -3.09 -8.66
N HIS A 58 -10.82 -2.19 -9.54
CA HIS A 58 -11.21 -2.51 -10.91
C HIS A 58 -10.31 -1.71 -11.84
N ILE A 59 -9.12 -2.25 -12.12
CA ILE A 59 -8.26 -1.83 -13.23
C ILE A 59 -8.20 -3.01 -14.18
N ASP A 60 -8.71 -2.76 -15.38
CA ASP A 60 -8.94 -3.69 -16.46
C ASP A 60 -7.71 -4.47 -16.91
N PHE A 61 -7.86 -5.79 -16.96
CA PHE A 61 -7.04 -6.68 -17.77
C PHE A 61 -7.81 -7.28 -18.96
N ALA A 62 -8.89 -6.62 -19.40
CA ALA A 62 -9.61 -7.02 -20.59
C ALA A 62 -10.09 -5.80 -21.36
N GLU A 63 -9.99 -5.89 -22.68
CA GLU A 63 -10.07 -4.82 -23.70
C GLU A 63 -11.32 -3.90 -23.69
N ASN A 64 -12.24 -4.00 -22.73
CA ASN A 64 -13.45 -3.19 -22.66
C ASN A 64 -13.63 -2.59 -21.27
N GLY A 65 -12.71 -1.70 -20.91
CA GLY A 65 -12.55 -1.26 -19.54
C GLY A 65 -13.67 -0.41 -18.99
N ALA A 66 -14.39 -0.93 -18.00
CA ALA A 66 -15.43 -0.22 -17.29
C ALA A 66 -15.01 -0.07 -15.83
N ILE A 67 -14.66 1.17 -15.45
CA ILE A 67 -14.43 1.55 -14.06
C ILE A 67 -15.73 1.28 -13.29
N MET A 68 -15.73 0.22 -12.48
CA MET A 68 -16.85 -0.10 -11.61
C MET A 68 -16.81 0.87 -10.42
N GLU A 69 -17.58 1.95 -10.55
CA GLU A 69 -18.05 2.88 -9.51
C GLU A 69 -17.10 3.12 -8.31
N VAL A 70 -16.36 4.25 -8.35
CA VAL A 70 -15.54 4.70 -7.22
C VAL A 70 -16.43 5.07 -6.02
N PRO A 71 -16.31 4.41 -4.85
CA PRO A 71 -17.12 4.74 -3.69
C PRO A 71 -16.82 6.16 -3.20
N LYS A 72 -17.86 6.93 -2.85
CA LYS A 72 -17.73 8.33 -2.37
C LYS A 72 -16.70 8.51 -1.27
N LYS A 73 -16.64 7.57 -0.32
CA LYS A 73 -15.66 7.58 0.78
C LYS A 73 -14.21 7.64 0.27
N VAL A 74 -13.89 6.93 -0.81
CA VAL A 74 -12.53 6.89 -1.30
C VAL A 74 -12.19 8.16 -2.09
N ARG A 75 -13.17 8.72 -2.81
CA ARG A 75 -13.04 10.03 -3.47
C ARG A 75 -12.83 11.17 -2.46
N ASP A 76 -13.55 11.12 -1.34
CA ASP A 76 -13.38 12.08 -0.24
C ASP A 76 -11.99 11.94 0.40
N LEU A 77 -11.51 10.70 0.58
CA LEU A 77 -10.17 10.44 1.11
C LEU A 77 -9.07 10.90 0.14
N ASP A 78 -9.20 10.64 -1.17
CA ASP A 78 -8.26 11.09 -2.21
C ASP A 78 -8.13 12.61 -2.23
N THR A 79 -9.27 13.31 -2.13
CA THR A 79 -9.34 14.78 -2.07
C THR A 79 -8.71 15.32 -0.78
N GLN A 80 -9.05 14.73 0.38
CA GLN A 80 -8.53 15.19 1.68
C GLN A 80 -7.04 14.93 1.84
N LEU A 81 -6.52 13.87 1.22
CA LEU A 81 -5.10 13.54 1.23
C LEU A 81 -4.32 14.25 0.13
N GLY A 82 -5.00 14.85 -0.86
CA GLY A 82 -4.38 15.55 -1.99
C GLY A 82 -3.58 14.61 -2.89
N LEU A 83 -3.98 13.34 -3.00
CA LEU A 83 -3.23 12.32 -3.73
C LEU A 83 -3.54 12.33 -5.24
N ASN A 84 -4.70 12.85 -5.64
CA ASN A 84 -5.17 12.94 -7.04
C ASN A 84 -5.08 11.60 -7.79
N LEU A 85 -5.27 10.48 -7.10
CA LEU A 85 -5.12 9.14 -7.69
C LEU A 85 -6.30 8.75 -8.59
N LEU A 86 -7.45 9.41 -8.41
CA LEU A 86 -8.71 9.06 -9.06
C LEU A 86 -9.15 10.08 -10.12
N HIS A 87 -8.35 11.10 -10.36
CA HIS A 87 -8.56 12.09 -11.42
C HIS A 87 -7.61 11.76 -12.59
N THR A 88 -8.12 11.02 -13.57
CA THR A 88 -7.61 10.96 -14.95
C THR A 88 -8.78 11.17 -15.88
#